data_AF-A0A9E3G2Q2-F1
#
_entry.id   AF-A0A9E3G2Q2-F1
#
_cell.length_a   1.000
_cell.length_b   1.000
_cell.length_c   1.000
_cell.angle_alpha   90.00
_cell.angle_beta   90.00
_cell.angle_gamma   90.00
#
_symmetry.space_group_name_H-M   'P 1'
#
loop_
_entity.id
_entity.type
_entity.pdbx_description
1 polymer ?
#
loop_
_entity_poly.entity_id
_entity_poly.type
_entity_poly.pdbx_seq_one_letter_code
_entity_poly.pdbx_strand_id
1 'polypeptide(L)'
;MAEFDAFGTAVIIAMVVAYILLTSWLTVRLRSRTVDQFMTASHSLPAAVIGVLLMSRFIGAKSTVGTAQEAFGSGVSVSWSVLGASIGFLLFGLFFVKRLYGSGEYTISAAIAQKFGRSTMLTVSLIMSYALLLVNVGNYIGGAAAIAKTKSGNSSAEAPAPSLVLPDIRG
;
A
#
# COMPACT_ATOMS: atom_id res chain seq x y z
N MET A 1 19.36 19.57 -23.47
CA MET A 1 17.95 19.77 -23.08
C MET A 1 17.13 18.95 -24.06
N ALA A 2 16.74 17.73 -23.69
CA ALA A 2 15.94 16.88 -24.56
C ALA A 2 14.50 17.39 -24.53
N GLU A 3 14.00 17.88 -25.66
CA GLU A 3 12.60 18.23 -25.81
C GLU A 3 11.74 17.02 -25.45
N PHE A 4 10.69 17.24 -24.66
CA PHE A 4 9.63 16.27 -24.56
C PHE A 4 9.10 16.05 -25.97
N ASP A 5 9.27 14.85 -26.51
CA ASP A 5 8.58 14.46 -27.74
C ASP A 5 7.08 14.71 -27.50
N ALA A 6 6.55 15.77 -28.11
CA ALA A 6 5.20 16.25 -27.87
C ALA A 6 4.18 15.16 -28.15
N PHE A 7 4.52 14.25 -29.07
CA PHE A 7 3.78 13.05 -29.38
C PHE A 7 3.76 12.07 -28.19
N GLY A 8 4.91 11.72 -27.60
CA GLY A 8 4.97 10.88 -26.40
C GLY A 8 4.16 11.43 -25.21
N THR A 9 4.21 12.75 -24.99
CA THR A 9 3.43 13.40 -23.93
C THR A 9 1.94 13.41 -24.24
N ALA A 10 1.55 13.65 -25.50
CA ALA A 10 0.16 13.57 -25.96
C ALA A 10 -0.41 12.15 -25.80
N VAL A 11 0.37 11.10 -26.10
CA VAL A 11 -0.04 9.70 -25.92
C VAL A 11 -0.27 9.38 -24.45
N ILE A 12 0.61 9.81 -23.55
CA ILE A 12 0.44 9.60 -22.10
C ILE A 12 -0.83 10.30 -21.59
N ILE A 13 -1.04 11.56 -21.96
CA ILE A 13 -2.24 12.32 -21.57
C ILE A 13 -3.50 11.61 -22.09
N ALA A 14 -3.50 11.18 -23.35
CA ALA A 14 -4.62 10.45 -23.95
C ALA A 14 -4.93 9.14 -23.20
N MET A 15 -3.90 8.37 -22.83
CA MET A 15 -4.07 7.15 -22.03
C MET A 15 -4.65 7.44 -20.64
N VAL A 16 -4.18 8.48 -19.95
CA VAL A 16 -4.69 8.88 -18.63
C VAL A 16 -6.15 9.31 -18.73
N VAL A 17 -6.50 10.14 -19.71
CA VAL A 17 -7.88 10.59 -19.93
C VAL A 17 -8.79 9.41 -20.27
N ALA A 18 -8.36 8.52 -21.17
CA ALA A 18 -9.11 7.31 -21.51
C ALA A 18 -9.32 6.40 -20.29
N TYR A 19 -8.30 6.23 -19.45
CA TYR A 19 -8.39 5.48 -18.20
C TYR A 19 -9.39 6.10 -17.21
N ILE A 20 -9.33 7.43 -17.02
CA ILE A 20 -10.27 8.14 -16.13
C ILE A 20 -11.71 8.01 -16.65
N LEU A 21 -11.93 8.19 -17.95
CA LEU A 21 -13.27 8.07 -18.55
C LEU A 21 -13.80 6.65 -18.46
N LEU A 22 -12.98 5.65 -18.77
CA LEU A 22 -13.35 4.24 -18.69
C LEU A 22 -13.72 3.84 -17.27
N THR A 23 -12.87 4.18 -16.29
CA THR A 23 -13.10 3.87 -14.87
C THR A 23 -14.29 4.64 -14.30
N SER A 24 -14.49 5.89 -14.69
CA SER A 24 -15.66 6.68 -14.29
C SER A 24 -16.95 6.10 -14.87
N TRP A 25 -16.94 5.69 -16.14
CA TRP A 25 -18.10 5.06 -16.78
C TRP A 25 -18.42 3.69 -16.15
N LEU A 26 -17.40 2.86 -15.91
CA LEU A 26 -17.55 1.60 -15.19
C LEU A 26 -18.12 1.83 -13.79
N THR A 27 -17.62 2.84 -13.07
CA THR A 27 -18.09 3.19 -11.73
C THR A 27 -19.56 3.60 -11.72
N VAL A 28 -19.99 4.40 -12.69
CA VAL A 28 -21.40 4.80 -12.81
C VAL A 28 -22.29 3.62 -13.22
N ARG A 29 -21.81 2.74 -14.11
CA ARG A 29 -22.56 1.57 -14.60
C ARG A 29 -22.69 0.46 -13.55
N LEU A 30 -21.63 0.22 -12.77
CA LEU A 30 -21.54 -0.82 -11.74
C LEU A 30 -21.85 -0.28 -10.34
N ARG A 31 -22.41 0.93 -10.25
CA ARG A 31 -22.62 1.63 -8.98
C ARG A 31 -23.48 0.81 -8.03
N SER A 32 -22.94 0.49 -6.86
CA SER A 32 -23.69 -0.07 -5.73
C SER A 32 -24.82 0.88 -5.34
N ARG A 33 -26.04 0.35 -5.20
CA ARG A 33 -27.24 1.16 -4.94
C ARG A 33 -27.51 1.36 -3.45
N THR A 34 -26.85 0.56 -2.60
CA THR A 34 -26.99 0.62 -1.14
C THR A 34 -25.63 0.70 -0.46
N VAL A 35 -25.61 1.26 0.76
CA VAL A 35 -24.39 1.40 1.58
C VAL A 35 -23.79 0.03 1.91
N ASP A 36 -24.64 -0.97 2.18
CA ASP A 36 -24.17 -2.34 2.44
C ASP A 36 -23.50 -2.96 1.20
N GLN A 37 -24.09 -2.82 0.01
CA GLN A 37 -23.44 -3.25 -1.24
C GLN A 37 -22.11 -2.54 -1.52
N PHE A 38 -21.93 -1.32 -1.00
CA PHE A 38 -20.68 -0.58 -1.14
C PHE A 38 -19.62 -1.03 -0.12
N MET A 39 -20.03 -1.32 1.12
CA MET A 39 -19.09 -1.61 2.22
C MET A 39 -18.75 -3.11 2.33
N THR A 40 -19.67 -4.01 2.03
CA THR A 40 -19.50 -5.47 2.20
C THR A 40 -19.61 -6.24 0.89
N ALA A 41 -19.88 -5.56 -0.23
CA ALA A 41 -20.28 -6.19 -1.49
C ALA A 41 -21.42 -7.20 -1.30
N SER A 42 -22.30 -6.97 -0.32
CA SER A 42 -23.38 -7.88 0.10
C SER A 42 -22.93 -9.32 0.35
N HIS A 43 -21.70 -9.50 0.84
CA HIS A 43 -21.10 -10.81 1.12
C HIS A 43 -21.08 -11.77 -0.09
N SER A 44 -21.17 -11.23 -1.32
CA SER A 44 -21.27 -12.04 -2.55
C SER A 44 -19.91 -12.38 -3.16
N LEU A 45 -18.81 -11.88 -2.60
CA LEU A 45 -17.46 -12.10 -3.13
C LEU A 45 -16.89 -13.44 -2.65
N PRO A 46 -16.45 -14.33 -3.56
CA PRO A 46 -15.75 -15.56 -3.18
C PRO A 46 -14.46 -15.26 -2.40
N ALA A 47 -14.10 -16.15 -1.48
CA ALA A 47 -12.89 -16.00 -0.65
C ALA A 47 -11.60 -15.82 -1.49
N ALA A 48 -11.51 -16.47 -2.65
CA ALA A 48 -10.38 -16.31 -3.57
C ALA A 48 -10.25 -14.87 -4.09
N VAL A 49 -11.37 -14.23 -4.44
CA VAL A 49 -11.40 -12.84 -4.91
C VAL A 49 -11.00 -11.90 -3.78
N ILE A 50 -11.53 -12.12 -2.57
CA ILE A 50 -11.14 -11.35 -1.38
C ILE A 50 -9.63 -11.50 -1.11
N GLY A 51 -9.09 -12.71 -1.22
CA GLY A 51 -7.66 -12.98 -1.07
C GLY A 51 -6.81 -12.17 -2.05
N VAL A 52 -7.17 -12.18 -3.34
CA VAL A 52 -6.45 -11.40 -4.37
C VAL A 52 -6.55 -9.90 -4.10
N LEU A 53 -7.72 -9.38 -3.73
CA LEU A 53 -7.91 -7.97 -3.40
C LEU A 53 -7.06 -7.55 -2.19
N LEU A 54 -7.00 -8.39 -1.15
CA LEU A 54 -6.15 -8.15 0.02
C LEU A 54 -4.67 -8.17 -0.36
N MET A 55 -4.23 -9.13 -1.18
CA MET A 55 -2.85 -9.17 -1.66
C MET A 55 -2.49 -7.92 -2.47
N SER A 56 -3.40 -7.43 -3.32
CA SER A 56 -3.19 -6.21 -4.11
C SER A 56 -2.92 -4.98 -3.24
N ARG A 57 -3.43 -4.95 -2.00
CA ARG A 57 -3.20 -3.85 -1.07
C ARG A 57 -1.77 -3.80 -0.54
N PHE A 58 -1.11 -4.94 -0.44
CA PHE A 58 0.28 -5.05 0.05
C PHE A 58 1.30 -5.01 -1.08
N ILE A 59 0.92 -5.45 -2.28
CA ILE A 59 1.76 -5.39 -3.47
C ILE A 59 1.87 -3.93 -3.92
N GLY A 60 3.04 -3.33 -3.76
CA GLY A 60 3.31 -1.97 -4.20
C GLY A 60 4.79 -1.61 -4.17
N ALA A 61 5.13 -0.47 -4.75
CA ALA A 61 6.52 -0.01 -4.90
C ALA A 61 7.30 -0.01 -3.57
N LYS A 62 6.62 0.33 -2.46
CA LYS A 62 7.20 0.30 -1.11
C LYS A 62 7.62 -1.10 -0.66
N SER A 63 6.77 -2.12 -0.85
CA SER A 63 7.09 -3.48 -0.42
C SER A 63 8.15 -4.11 -1.32
N THR A 64 8.07 -3.91 -2.64
CA THR A 64 9.04 -4.54 -3.55
C THR A 64 10.42 -3.86 -3.51
N VAL A 65 10.48 -2.53 -3.61
CA VAL A 65 11.76 -1.80 -3.63
C VAL A 65 12.36 -1.73 -2.22
N GLY A 66 11.53 -1.52 -1.20
CA GLY A 66 11.98 -1.42 0.19
C GLY A 66 12.55 -2.72 0.72
N THR A 67 11.86 -3.86 0.52
CA THR A 67 12.38 -5.17 0.94
C THR A 67 13.64 -5.56 0.18
N ALA A 68 13.74 -5.23 -1.11
CA ALA A 68 14.99 -5.43 -1.85
C ALA A 68 16.14 -4.59 -1.29
N GLN A 69 15.91 -3.30 -0.99
CA GLN A 69 16.93 -2.43 -0.37
C GLN A 69 17.38 -2.94 1.00
N GLU A 70 16.46 -3.37 1.86
CA GLU A 70 16.80 -3.96 3.16
C GLU A 70 17.60 -5.26 2.98
N ALA A 71 17.24 -6.11 2.01
CA ALA A 71 17.98 -7.34 1.73
C ALA A 71 19.41 -7.07 1.20
N PHE A 72 19.61 -6.02 0.40
CA PHE A 72 20.96 -5.62 -0.05
C PHE A 72 21.82 -5.05 1.09
N GLY A 73 21.21 -4.35 2.06
CA GLY A 73 21.93 -3.77 3.18
C GLY A 73 22.22 -4.76 4.32
N SER A 74 21.24 -5.59 4.67
CA SER A 74 21.27 -6.43 5.88
C SER A 74 21.35 -7.93 5.58
N GLY A 75 21.33 -8.32 4.30
CA GLY A 75 21.45 -9.71 3.85
C GLY A 75 20.27 -10.60 4.26
N VAL A 76 20.55 -11.89 4.42
CA VAL A 76 19.54 -12.94 4.73
C VAL A 76 18.83 -12.70 6.07
N SER A 77 19.40 -11.89 6.97
CA SER A 77 18.86 -11.56 8.29
C SER A 77 17.47 -10.89 8.24
N VAL A 78 17.11 -10.21 7.15
CA VAL A 78 15.76 -9.63 6.95
C VAL A 78 14.67 -10.70 6.95
N SER A 79 15.00 -11.92 6.51
CA SER A 79 14.05 -13.04 6.42
C SER A 79 13.44 -13.39 7.78
N TRP A 80 14.16 -13.20 8.89
CA TRP A 80 13.66 -13.48 10.22
C TRP A 80 12.52 -12.54 10.63
N SER A 81 12.65 -11.25 10.34
CA SER A 81 11.60 -10.25 10.58
C SER A 81 10.36 -10.52 9.72
N VAL A 82 10.55 -10.95 8.47
CA VAL A 82 9.45 -11.31 7.56
C VAL A 82 8.71 -12.55 8.04
N LEU A 83 9.43 -13.58 8.53
CA LEU A 83 8.84 -14.78 9.11
C LEU A 83 8.07 -14.45 10.39
N GLY A 84 8.64 -13.62 11.27
CA GLY A 84 7.96 -13.15 12.48
C GLY A 84 6.67 -12.38 12.17
N ALA A 85 6.71 -11.47 11.19
CA ALA A 85 5.53 -10.74 10.73
C ALA A 85 4.47 -11.67 10.15
N SER A 86 4.88 -12.69 9.37
CA SER A 86 3.96 -13.66 8.75
C SER A 86 3.22 -14.49 9.80
N ILE A 87 3.94 -15.02 10.80
CA ILE A 87 3.35 -15.78 11.90
C ILE A 87 2.44 -14.87 12.74
N GLY A 88 2.88 -13.65 13.05
CA GLY A 88 2.07 -12.68 13.77
C GLY A 88 0.76 -12.35 13.06
N PHE A 89 0.79 -12.21 11.74
CA PHE A 89 -0.40 -11.95 10.93
C PHE A 89 -1.35 -13.14 10.91
N LEU A 90 -0.84 -14.38 10.85
CA LEU A 90 -1.65 -15.59 10.95
C LEU A 90 -2.34 -15.70 12.32
N LEU A 91 -1.60 -15.47 13.40
CA LEU A 91 -2.16 -15.49 14.75
C LEU A 91 -3.21 -14.38 14.93
N PHE A 92 -2.92 -13.17 14.47
CA PHE A 92 -3.88 -12.06 14.47
C PHE A 92 -5.15 -12.42 13.69
N GLY A 93 -4.99 -12.99 12.50
CA GLY A 93 -6.11 -13.47 11.68
C GLY A 93 -6.95 -14.53 12.38
N LEU A 94 -6.35 -15.48 13.08
CA LEU A 94 -7.08 -16.57 13.72
C LEU A 94 -7.88 -16.12 14.96
N PHE A 95 -7.26 -15.30 15.82
CA PHE A 95 -7.86 -14.91 17.11
C PHE A 95 -8.69 -13.64 17.03
N PHE A 96 -8.26 -12.63 16.26
CA PHE A 96 -8.85 -11.29 16.30
C PHE A 96 -10.00 -11.11 15.30
N VAL A 97 -9.96 -11.81 14.16
CA VAL A 97 -11.02 -11.76 13.13
C VAL A 97 -12.37 -12.13 13.71
N LYS A 98 -12.49 -13.27 14.42
CA LYS A 98 -13.77 -13.69 15.01
C LYS A 98 -14.37 -12.63 15.93
N ARG A 99 -13.52 -11.97 16.73
CA ARG A 99 -13.95 -10.92 17.66
C ARG A 99 -14.38 -9.65 16.93
N LEU A 100 -13.72 -9.32 15.82
CA LEU A 100 -14.04 -8.15 15.01
C LEU A 100 -15.35 -8.34 14.24
N TYR A 101 -15.54 -9.50 13.60
CA TYR A 101 -16.79 -9.84 12.90
C TYR A 101 -17.99 -9.90 13.86
N GLY A 102 -17.78 -10.36 15.10
CA GLY A 102 -18.82 -10.37 16.13
C GLY A 102 -19.31 -8.99 16.58
N SER A 103 -18.62 -7.89 16.23
CA SER A 103 -19.06 -6.53 16.54
C SER A 103 -20.14 -6.00 15.58
N GLY A 104 -20.30 -6.59 14.40
CA GLY A 104 -21.27 -6.17 13.38
C GLY A 104 -20.94 -4.85 12.68
N GLU A 105 -19.77 -4.25 12.95
CA GLU A 105 -19.37 -2.95 12.41
C GLU A 105 -18.56 -3.08 11.11
N TYR A 106 -18.76 -2.15 10.18
CA TYR A 106 -18.03 -2.11 8.90
C TYR A 106 -16.58 -1.61 9.03
N THR A 107 -16.22 -0.96 10.14
CA THR A 107 -14.90 -0.35 10.33
C THR A 107 -14.26 -0.79 11.64
N ILE A 108 -12.94 -0.96 11.62
CA ILE A 108 -12.16 -1.32 12.82
C ILE A 108 -12.33 -0.24 13.91
N SER A 109 -12.36 1.03 13.52
CA SER A 109 -12.54 2.15 14.46
C SER A 109 -13.91 2.12 15.14
N ALA A 110 -14.99 1.76 14.42
CA ALA A 110 -16.30 1.56 15.02
C ALA A 110 -16.36 0.34 15.95
N ALA A 111 -15.71 -0.77 15.57
CA ALA A 111 -15.62 -1.95 16.44
C ALA A 111 -14.91 -1.66 17.78
N ILE A 112 -13.89 -0.80 17.76
CA ILE A 112 -13.20 -0.32 18.97
C ILE A 112 -14.09 0.62 19.79
N ALA A 113 -14.95 1.43 19.14
CA ALA A 113 -15.88 2.34 19.80
C ALA A 113 -16.83 1.62 20.76
N GLN A 114 -17.26 0.41 20.43
CA GLN A 114 -18.17 -0.37 21.28
C GLN A 114 -17.55 -0.72 22.65
N LYS A 115 -16.22 -0.80 22.75
CA LYS A 115 -15.50 -1.09 24.00
C LYS A 115 -14.99 0.17 24.72
N PHE A 116 -14.58 1.19 23.98
CA PHE A 116 -13.85 2.35 24.52
C PHE A 116 -14.59 3.69 24.37
N GLY A 117 -15.78 3.67 23.79
CA GLY A 117 -16.60 4.86 23.59
C GLY A 117 -16.22 5.70 22.37
N ARG A 118 -16.96 6.79 22.17
CA ARG A 118 -16.92 7.60 20.95
C ARG A 118 -15.65 8.44 20.79
N SER A 119 -15.03 8.87 21.89
CA SER A 119 -13.79 9.67 21.86
C SER A 119 -12.63 8.88 21.23
N THR A 120 -12.43 7.63 21.67
CA THR A 120 -11.41 6.74 21.12
C THR A 120 -11.66 6.41 19.65
N MET A 121 -12.92 6.26 19.24
CA MET A 121 -13.28 6.05 17.83
C MET A 121 -12.82 7.20 16.93
N LEU A 122 -13.03 8.45 17.35
CA LEU A 122 -12.64 9.62 16.58
C LEU A 122 -11.11 9.71 16.46
N THR A 123 -10.39 9.49 17.57
CA THR A 123 -8.93 9.47 17.57
C THR A 123 -8.39 8.39 16.64
N VAL A 124 -8.89 7.16 16.73
CA VAL A 124 -8.46 6.05 15.85
C VAL A 124 -8.79 6.34 14.39
N SER A 125 -9.96 6.92 14.11
CA SER A 125 -10.36 7.26 12.73
C SER A 125 -9.48 8.36 12.14
N LEU A 126 -9.10 9.36 12.94
CA LEU A 126 -8.17 10.42 12.53
C LEU A 126 -6.78 9.85 12.24
N ILE A 127 -6.25 9.02 13.14
CA ILE A 127 -4.96 8.34 12.95
C ILE A 127 -4.99 7.46 11.70
N MET A 128 -6.07 6.71 11.48
CA MET A 128 -6.21 5.85 10.30
C MET A 128 -6.27 6.67 9.00
N SER A 129 -7.00 7.79 9.02
CA SER A 129 -7.06 8.70 7.87
C SER A 129 -5.68 9.28 7.55
N TYR A 130 -4.94 9.72 8.58
CA TYR A 130 -3.57 10.19 8.42
C TYR A 130 -2.63 9.10 7.88
N ALA A 131 -2.73 7.87 8.40
CA ALA A 131 -1.95 6.73 7.92
C ALA A 131 -2.23 6.43 6.44
N LEU A 132 -3.50 6.50 6.01
CA LEU A 132 -3.88 6.31 4.60
C LEU A 132 -3.30 7.40 3.69
N LEU A 133 -3.26 8.66 4.13
CA LEU A 133 -2.59 9.72 3.40
C LEU A 133 -1.09 9.44 3.23
N LEU A 134 -0.42 8.97 4.29
CA LEU A 134 0.99 8.61 4.23
C LEU A 134 1.27 7.41 3.29
N VAL A 135 0.33 6.45 3.22
CA VAL A 135 0.39 5.37 2.23
C VAL A 135 0.29 5.93 0.81
N ASN A 136 -0.63 6.87 0.55
CA ASN A 136 -0.77 7.52 -0.75
C ASN A 136 0.49 8.30 -1.16
N VAL A 137 1.04 9.11 -0.24
CA VAL A 137 2.34 9.79 -0.46
C VAL A 137 3.42 8.79 -0.83
N GLY A 138 3.44 7.65 -0.14
CA GLY A 138 4.32 6.54 -0.44
C GLY A 138 4.22 5.99 -1.85
N ASN A 139 2.99 5.82 -2.34
CA ASN A 139 2.73 5.32 -3.68
C ASN A 139 3.20 6.32 -4.74
N TYR A 140 3.01 7.62 -4.51
CA TYR A 140 3.50 8.66 -5.42
C TYR A 140 5.02 8.73 -5.47
N ILE A 141 5.71 8.67 -4.32
CA ILE A 141 7.18 8.67 -4.26
C ILE A 141 7.73 7.39 -4.92
N GLY A 142 7.14 6.22 -4.63
CA GLY A 142 7.56 4.96 -5.24
C GLY A 142 7.37 4.94 -6.76
N GLY A 143 6.25 5.47 -7.26
CA GLY A 143 6.00 5.61 -8.70
C GLY A 143 6.96 6.59 -9.36
N ALA A 144 7.22 7.75 -8.74
CA ALA A 144 8.19 8.73 -9.24
C ALA A 144 9.62 8.15 -9.29
N ALA A 145 10.02 7.39 -8.26
CA ALA A 145 11.33 6.74 -8.21
C ALA A 145 11.51 5.71 -9.34
N ALA A 146 10.47 4.92 -9.65
CA ALA A 146 10.50 3.97 -10.75
C ALA A 146 10.73 4.67 -12.11
N ILE A 147 10.00 5.76 -12.37
CA ILE A 147 10.16 6.55 -13.61
C ILE A 147 11.55 7.20 -13.66
N ALA A 148 12.02 7.78 -12.55
CA ALA A 148 13.34 8.41 -12.49
C ALA A 148 14.48 7.40 -12.77
N LYS A 149 14.40 6.18 -12.24
CA LYS A 149 15.34 5.08 -12.52
C LYS A 149 15.38 4.73 -14.02
N THR A 150 14.22 4.65 -14.68
CA THR A 150 14.18 4.39 -16.12
C THR A 150 14.79 5.52 -16.94
N LYS A 151 14.64 6.78 -16.49
CA LYS A 151 15.24 7.95 -17.15
C LYS A 151 16.76 8.05 -16.95
N SER A 152 17.30 7.53 -15.84
CA SER A 152 18.75 7.47 -15.61
C SER A 152 19.41 6.21 -16.19
N GLY A 153 18.67 5.38 -16.94
CA GLY A 153 19.11 4.10 -17.52
C GLY A 153 20.17 4.18 -18.63
N ASN A 154 20.91 5.29 -18.76
CA ASN A 154 22.16 5.37 -19.54
C ASN A 154 23.36 5.85 -18.68
N SER A 155 23.29 5.66 -17.36
CA SER A 155 24.43 5.93 -16.48
C SER A 155 24.51 4.84 -15.42
N SER A 156 24.88 3.64 -15.88
CA SER A 156 25.63 2.70 -15.05
C SER A 156 26.98 3.34 -14.74
N ALA A 157 27.03 4.11 -13.67
CA ALA A 157 28.26 4.42 -12.96
C ALA A 157 27.87 4.63 -11.51
N GLU A 158 27.96 3.55 -10.74
CA GLU A 158 28.49 3.56 -9.37
C GLU A 158 28.14 4.82 -8.57
N ALA A 159 26.99 4.84 -7.90
CA ALA A 159 26.88 5.67 -6.71
C ALA A 159 27.65 4.93 -5.61
N PRO A 160 28.83 5.41 -5.17
CA PRO A 160 29.56 4.74 -4.11
C PRO A 160 28.67 4.68 -2.86
N ALA A 161 28.60 3.51 -2.25
CA ALA A 161 27.90 3.31 -0.98
C ALA A 161 28.36 4.39 0.02
N PRO A 162 27.45 5.01 0.79
CA PRO A 162 27.87 5.85 1.89
C PRO A 162 28.70 4.98 2.83
N SER A 163 29.99 5.27 2.94
CA SER A 163 30.87 4.65 3.91
C SER A 163 30.33 4.97 5.29
N LEU A 164 29.64 4.01 5.90
CA LEU A 164 29.41 3.97 7.34
C LEU A 164 30.80 3.90 7.97
N VAL A 165 31.31 5.07 8.36
CA VAL A 165 32.42 5.18 9.30
C VAL A 165 31.89 4.63 10.62
N LEU A 166 32.09 3.32 10.84
CA LEU A 166 31.94 2.72 12.15
C LEU A 166 33.00 3.39 13.05
N PRO A 167 32.63 4.00 14.18
CA PRO A 167 33.62 4.44 15.14
C PRO A 167 34.39 3.22 15.64
N ASP A 168 35.72 3.29 15.54
CA ASP A 168 36.65 2.27 16.00
C ASP A 168 36.54 2.13 17.51
N ILE A 169 35.82 1.10 17.96
CA ILE A 169 35.75 0.68 19.36
C ILE A 169 36.94 -0.23 19.68
N ARG A 170 38.13 0.32 19.52
CA ARG A 170 39.39 -0.15 20.12
C ARG A 170 40.21 1.04 20.59
N GLY A 171 39.94 1.41 21.84
CA GLY A 171 40.68 2.36 22.66
C GLY A 171 40.11 2.34 24.06
#